data_AF-A0A8J8PYR6-F1
#
_entry.id   AF-A0A8J8PYR6-F1
#
_cell.length_a   1.000
_cell.length_b   1.000
_cell.length_c   1.000
_cell.angle_alpha   90.00
_cell.angle_beta   90.00
_cell.angle_gamma   90.00
#
_symmetry.space_group_name_H-M   'P 1'
#
loop_
_entity.id
_entity.type
_entity.pdbx_description
1 polymer ?
#
loop_
_entity_poly.entity_id
_entity_poly.type
_entity_poly.pdbx_seq_one_letter_code
_entity_poly.pdbx_strand_id
1 'polypeptide(L)'
;MSDGRNTTAAARPSDQQLRYAAGVVALLVAGLHLFHPQYGLERLVILLSTDPALLVSHPRPVAFVLSAVAIVIGIYLVLFGVLVRPIYVLGMVLMLTYIVGYFAWHFTGHGGFLPGRTPHYHGLGPYETVVSHLREDPWARAAIALESVLFVLLAVLYRRES
;
A
#
# COMPACT_ATOMS: atom_id res chain seq x y z
N MET A 1 -6.43 -16.09 49.00
CA MET A 1 -7.33 -15.42 48.04
C MET A 1 -6.62 -14.17 47.54
N SER A 2 -5.94 -14.27 46.40
CA SER A 2 -5.28 -13.16 45.71
C SER A 2 -6.01 -12.99 44.39
N ASP A 3 -6.87 -11.98 44.31
CA ASP A 3 -7.62 -11.65 43.11
C ASP A 3 -6.69 -10.91 42.15
N GLY A 4 -6.09 -11.69 41.25
CA GLY A 4 -5.23 -11.20 40.18
C GLY A 4 -6.06 -10.43 39.18
N ARG A 5 -6.18 -9.12 39.38
CA ARG A 5 -6.80 -8.20 38.42
C ARG A 5 -6.01 -8.27 37.11
N ASN A 6 -6.54 -9.04 36.18
CA ASN A 6 -6.33 -8.85 34.75
C ASN A 6 -6.84 -7.47 34.38
N THR A 7 -6.00 -6.45 34.53
CA THR A 7 -6.22 -5.16 33.88
C THR A 7 -5.79 -5.31 32.43
N THR A 8 -6.68 -5.80 31.59
CA THR A 8 -6.69 -5.41 30.18
C THR A 8 -6.80 -3.89 30.18
N ALA A 9 -5.69 -3.20 29.96
CA ALA A 9 -5.67 -1.75 29.88
C ALA A 9 -6.67 -1.33 28.79
N ALA A 10 -7.80 -0.76 29.20
CA ALA A 10 -8.80 -0.26 28.27
C ALA A 10 -8.13 0.74 27.31
N ALA A 11 -8.26 0.52 26.00
CA ALA A 11 -7.67 1.39 25.00
C ALA A 11 -8.12 2.84 25.26
N ARG A 12 -7.18 3.78 25.21
CA ARG A 12 -7.54 5.20 25.38
C ARG A 12 -8.46 5.59 24.23
N PRO A 13 -9.48 6.44 24.44
CA PRO A 13 -10.40 6.86 23.38
C PRO A 13 -9.69 7.39 22.12
N SER A 14 -8.54 8.07 22.29
CA SER A 14 -7.71 8.56 21.19
C SER A 14 -7.09 7.46 20.32
N ASP A 15 -6.76 6.31 20.91
CA ASP A 15 -6.11 5.21 20.20
C ASP A 15 -7.15 4.43 19.39
N GLN A 16 -8.37 4.31 19.93
CA GLN A 16 -9.49 3.75 19.17
C GLN A 16 -9.87 4.61 17.96
N GLN A 17 -9.91 5.94 18.12
CA GLN A 17 -10.11 6.87 17.00
C GLN A 17 -9.00 6.72 15.94
N LEU A 18 -7.75 6.59 16.38
CA LEU A 18 -6.61 6.39 15.49
C LEU A 18 -6.69 5.07 14.72
N ARG A 19 -7.14 3.98 15.37
CA ARG A 19 -7.41 2.69 14.70
C ARG A 19 -8.49 2.81 13.64
N TYR A 20 -9.59 3.51 13.92
CA TYR A 20 -10.63 3.74 12.91
C TYR A 20 -10.12 4.57 11.74
N ALA A 21 -9.38 5.64 12.00
CA ALA A 21 -8.76 6.45 10.95
C ALA A 21 -7.81 5.61 10.08
N ALA A 22 -6.92 4.83 10.71
CA ALA A 22 -6.02 3.92 10.00
C ALA A 22 -6.77 2.87 9.18
N GLY A 23 -7.83 2.27 9.74
CA GLY A 23 -8.67 1.30 9.05
C GLY A 23 -9.38 1.90 7.82
N VAL A 24 -9.94 3.09 7.94
CA VAL A 24 -10.59 3.80 6.82
C VAL A 24 -9.56 4.13 5.73
N VAL A 25 -8.41 4.70 6.09
CA VAL A 25 -7.35 5.01 5.11
C VAL A 25 -6.84 3.72 4.46
N ALA A 26 -6.67 2.63 5.21
CA ALA A 26 -6.28 1.34 4.68
C ALA A 26 -7.30 0.79 3.67
N LEU A 27 -8.61 0.91 3.94
CA LEU A 27 -9.65 0.53 2.98
C LEU A 27 -9.60 1.40 1.71
N LEU A 28 -9.33 2.70 1.84
CA LEU A 28 -9.18 3.59 0.67
C LEU A 28 -7.95 3.20 -0.17
N VAL A 29 -6.81 2.89 0.46
CA VAL A 29 -5.61 2.40 -0.25
C VAL A 29 -5.91 1.07 -0.95
N ALA A 30 -6.54 0.11 -0.25
CA ALA A 30 -6.94 -1.17 -0.85
C ALA A 30 -7.87 -0.97 -2.04
N GLY A 31 -8.85 -0.06 -1.93
CA GLY A 31 -9.73 0.32 -3.02
C GLY A 31 -8.95 0.93 -4.20
N LEU A 32 -8.05 1.88 -3.96
CA LEU A 32 -7.22 2.47 -5.00
C LEU A 32 -6.34 1.44 -5.72
N HIS A 33 -5.80 0.46 -4.99
CA HIS A 33 -5.00 -0.60 -5.59
C HIS A 33 -5.86 -1.53 -6.44
N LEU A 34 -7.00 -1.96 -5.89
CA LEU A 34 -7.88 -2.93 -6.54
C LEU A 34 -8.55 -2.36 -7.79
N PHE A 35 -8.93 -1.08 -7.76
CA PHE A 35 -9.67 -0.40 -8.83
C PHE A 35 -8.79 0.53 -9.67
N HIS A 36 -7.47 0.45 -9.56
CA HIS A 36 -6.58 1.25 -10.39
C HIS A 36 -6.87 0.99 -11.88
N PRO A 37 -7.11 2.02 -12.70
CA PRO A 37 -7.57 1.82 -14.09
C PRO A 37 -6.57 1.03 -14.94
N GLN A 38 -5.27 1.22 -14.70
CA GLN A 38 -4.22 0.55 -15.46
C GLN A 38 -3.61 -0.69 -14.78
N TYR A 39 -3.78 -0.86 -13.47
CA TYR A 39 -3.05 -1.86 -12.67
C TYR A 39 -3.93 -2.64 -11.71
N GLY A 40 -5.24 -2.37 -11.68
CA GLY A 40 -6.16 -3.03 -10.78
C GLY A 40 -6.58 -4.41 -11.27
N LEU A 41 -7.66 -4.91 -10.66
CA LEU A 41 -8.25 -6.22 -10.93
C LEU A 41 -8.60 -6.41 -12.40
N GLU A 42 -9.18 -5.40 -13.04
CA GLU A 42 -9.55 -5.45 -14.45
C GLU A 42 -8.33 -5.77 -15.32
N ARG A 43 -7.22 -5.04 -15.12
CA ARG A 43 -5.99 -5.29 -15.87
C ARG A 43 -5.44 -6.69 -15.62
N LEU A 44 -5.46 -7.15 -14.37
CA LEU A 44 -5.00 -8.49 -14.02
C LEU A 44 -5.81 -9.56 -14.76
N VAL A 45 -7.14 -9.44 -14.78
CA VAL A 45 -8.03 -10.37 -15.49
C VAL A 45 -7.73 -10.36 -16.99
N ILE A 46 -7.54 -9.19 -17.61
CA ILE A 46 -7.20 -9.07 -19.03
C ILE A 46 -5.88 -9.77 -19.35
N LEU A 47 -4.83 -9.57 -18.53
CA LEU A 47 -3.54 -10.22 -18.78
C LEU A 47 -3.63 -11.74 -18.62
N LEU A 48 -4.29 -12.22 -17.58
CA LEU A 48 -4.49 -13.66 -17.34
C LEU A 48 -5.34 -14.34 -18.43
N SER A 49 -6.33 -13.65 -18.99
CA SER A 49 -7.19 -14.20 -20.04
C SER A 49 -6.53 -14.15 -21.42
N THR A 50 -5.60 -13.22 -21.65
CA THR A 50 -4.89 -13.08 -22.92
C THR A 50 -3.69 -14.02 -22.99
N ASP A 51 -2.77 -13.90 -22.03
CA ASP A 51 -1.59 -14.74 -21.89
C ASP A 51 -0.96 -14.51 -20.49
N PRO A 52 -1.04 -15.48 -19.57
CA PRO A 52 -0.44 -15.38 -18.24
C PRO A 52 1.06 -15.08 -18.24
N ALA A 53 1.81 -15.44 -19.30
CA ALA A 53 3.24 -15.16 -19.38
C ALA A 53 3.56 -13.65 -19.38
N LEU A 54 2.60 -12.80 -19.78
CA LEU A 54 2.73 -11.35 -19.75
C LEU A 54 2.92 -10.78 -18.33
N LEU A 55 2.59 -11.53 -17.28
CA LEU A 55 2.79 -11.09 -15.90
C LEU A 55 4.28 -10.97 -15.53
N VAL A 56 5.17 -11.65 -16.25
CA VAL A 56 6.62 -11.53 -16.04
C VAL A 56 7.12 -10.13 -16.40
N SER A 57 6.67 -9.58 -17.53
CA SER A 57 7.05 -8.24 -17.99
C SER A 57 6.15 -7.12 -17.43
N HIS A 58 4.96 -7.49 -16.92
CA HIS A 58 3.99 -6.60 -16.32
C HIS A 58 3.53 -7.09 -14.94
N PRO A 59 4.40 -7.09 -13.91
CA PRO A 59 4.08 -7.66 -12.59
C PRO A 59 3.14 -6.78 -11.75
N ARG A 60 2.98 -5.50 -12.11
CA ARG A 60 2.23 -4.51 -11.31
C ARG A 60 0.79 -4.93 -11.01
N PRO A 61 -0.01 -5.46 -11.97
CA PRO A 61 -1.39 -5.84 -11.67
C PRO A 61 -1.52 -6.91 -10.59
N VAL A 62 -0.61 -7.87 -10.57
CA VAL A 62 -0.56 -8.89 -9.51
C VAL A 62 -0.24 -8.22 -8.17
N ALA A 63 0.81 -7.39 -8.12
CA ALA A 63 1.21 -6.70 -6.89
C ALA A 63 0.08 -5.84 -6.30
N PHE A 64 -0.60 -5.05 -7.15
CA PHE A 64 -1.71 -4.20 -6.76
C PHE A 64 -2.86 -5.01 -6.15
N VAL A 65 -3.34 -6.05 -6.86
CA VAL A 65 -4.46 -6.87 -6.38
C VAL A 65 -4.09 -7.65 -5.10
N LEU A 66 -2.92 -8.30 -5.07
CA LEU A 66 -2.48 -9.04 -3.89
C LEU A 66 -2.31 -8.13 -2.67
N SER A 67 -1.79 -6.93 -2.87
CA SER A 67 -1.65 -5.96 -1.78
C SER A 67 -3.01 -5.47 -1.26
N ALA A 68 -3.99 -5.24 -2.13
CA ALA A 68 -5.34 -4.87 -1.71
C ALA A 68 -5.97 -5.96 -0.84
N VAL A 69 -5.84 -7.22 -1.26
CA VAL A 69 -6.29 -8.39 -0.49
C VAL A 69 -5.54 -8.48 0.85
N ALA A 70 -4.22 -8.32 0.85
CA ALA A 70 -3.41 -8.36 2.06
C ALA A 70 -3.78 -7.25 3.06
N ILE A 71 -4.09 -6.04 2.57
CA ILE A 71 -4.56 -4.93 3.42
C ILE A 71 -5.89 -5.28 4.07
N VAL A 72 -6.86 -5.81 3.32
CA VAL A 72 -8.16 -6.23 3.87
C VAL A 72 -7.99 -7.33 4.91
N ILE A 73 -7.16 -8.33 4.64
CA ILE A 73 -6.83 -9.38 5.62
C ILE A 73 -6.18 -8.77 6.87
N GLY A 74 -5.21 -7.85 6.70
CA GLY A 74 -4.55 -7.16 7.81
C GLY A 74 -5.54 -6.40 8.69
N ILE A 75 -6.51 -5.70 8.10
CA ILE A 75 -7.60 -5.04 8.83
C ILE A 75 -8.37 -6.07 9.67
N TYR A 76 -8.82 -7.18 9.06
CA TYR A 76 -9.55 -8.22 9.79
C TYR A 76 -8.73 -8.80 10.95
N LEU A 77 -7.46 -9.13 10.74
CA LEU A 77 -6.59 -9.65 11.81
C LEU A 77 -6.47 -8.68 12.98
N VAL A 78 -6.30 -7.38 12.71
CA VAL A 78 -6.24 -6.35 13.75
C VAL A 78 -7.58 -6.21 14.48
N LEU A 79 -8.71 -6.26 13.77
CA LEU A 79 -10.04 -6.20 14.38
C LEU A 79 -10.29 -7.34 15.38
N PHE A 80 -9.77 -8.53 15.10
CA PHE A 80 -9.85 -9.69 16.00
C PHE A 80 -8.70 -9.76 17.02
N GLY A 81 -7.83 -8.76 17.09
CA GLY A 81 -6.72 -8.72 18.03
C GLY A 81 -5.59 -9.72 17.71
N VAL A 82 -5.55 -10.25 16.48
CA VAL A 82 -4.58 -11.25 16.05
C VAL A 82 -3.36 -10.56 15.44
N LEU A 83 -2.17 -10.87 15.96
CA LEU A 83 -0.88 -10.41 15.41
C LEU A 83 -0.81 -8.89 15.18
N VAL A 84 -1.49 -8.08 16.01
CA VAL A 84 -1.70 -6.63 15.80
C VAL A 84 -0.39 -5.91 15.47
N ARG A 85 0.66 -6.12 16.28
CA ARG A 85 1.97 -5.47 16.09
C ARG A 85 2.67 -5.91 14.80
N PRO A 86 2.84 -7.22 14.52
CA PRO A 86 3.31 -7.66 13.21
C PRO A 86 2.54 -7.07 12.03
N ILE A 87 1.21 -6.96 12.12
CA ILE A 87 0.40 -6.41 11.03
C ILE A 87 0.69 -4.92 10.80
N TYR A 88 0.93 -4.13 11.84
CA TYR A 88 1.36 -2.73 11.66
C TYR A 88 2.71 -2.65 10.94
N VAL A 89 3.66 -3.51 11.29
CA VAL A 89 4.97 -3.55 10.61
C VAL A 89 4.83 -3.96 9.15
N LEU A 90 4.06 -5.01 8.87
CA LEU A 90 3.81 -5.47 7.51
C LEU A 90 3.11 -4.39 6.67
N GLY A 91 2.13 -3.69 7.24
CA GLY A 91 1.48 -2.56 6.59
C GLY A 91 2.46 -1.42 6.29
N MET A 92 3.33 -1.05 7.24
CA MET A 92 4.37 -0.04 7.01
C MET A 92 5.34 -0.44 5.89
N VAL A 93 5.82 -1.68 5.89
CA VAL A 93 6.70 -2.21 4.83
C VAL A 93 6.00 -2.17 3.48
N LEU A 94 4.72 -2.54 3.44
CA LEU A 94 3.92 -2.49 2.21
C LEU A 94 3.80 -1.06 1.68
N MET A 95 3.42 -0.09 2.53
CA MET A 95 3.31 1.32 2.11
C MET A 95 4.65 1.87 1.62
N LEU A 96 5.74 1.57 2.33
CA LEU A 96 7.06 2.01 1.93
C LEU A 96 7.49 1.40 0.59
N THR A 97 7.10 0.14 0.33
CA THR A 97 7.37 -0.54 -0.95
C THR A 97 6.69 0.20 -2.11
N TYR A 98 5.44 0.64 -1.94
CA TYR A 98 4.72 1.40 -2.97
C TYR A 98 5.31 2.79 -3.19
N ILE A 99 5.59 3.52 -2.11
CA ILE A 99 6.19 4.86 -2.17
C ILE A 99 7.56 4.80 -2.86
N VAL A 100 8.47 3.95 -2.36
CA VAL A 100 9.81 3.79 -2.95
C VAL A 100 9.72 3.24 -4.37
N GLY A 101 8.83 2.27 -4.60
CA GLY A 101 8.59 1.68 -5.92
C GLY A 101 8.11 2.71 -6.95
N TYR A 102 7.26 3.67 -6.55
CA TYR A 102 6.83 4.77 -7.41
C TYR A 102 8.01 5.62 -7.87
N PHE A 103 8.86 6.07 -6.94
CA PHE A 103 10.05 6.86 -7.30
C PHE A 103 11.03 6.05 -8.14
N ALA A 104 11.34 4.82 -7.73
CA ALA A 104 12.23 3.94 -8.47
C ALA A 104 11.73 3.71 -9.91
N TRP A 105 10.42 3.45 -10.08
CA TRP A 105 9.80 3.24 -11.39
C TRP A 105 10.03 4.41 -12.33
N HIS A 106 9.75 5.63 -11.88
CA HIS A 106 9.87 6.83 -12.73
C HIS A 106 11.33 7.25 -12.92
N PHE A 107 12.18 7.12 -11.88
CA PHE A 107 13.58 7.50 -11.97
C PHE A 107 14.40 6.62 -12.90
N THR A 108 13.99 5.37 -13.13
CA THR A 108 14.66 4.47 -14.06
C THR A 108 13.94 4.37 -15.42
N GLY A 109 13.09 5.33 -15.78
CA GLY A 109 12.37 5.32 -17.05
C GLY A 109 11.31 4.22 -17.12
N HIS A 110 10.28 4.31 -16.29
CA HIS A 110 9.14 3.39 -16.23
C HIS A 110 9.54 1.92 -16.02
N GLY A 111 10.39 1.70 -15.02
CA GLY A 111 10.79 0.35 -14.58
C GLY A 111 11.94 -0.26 -15.37
N GLY A 112 12.84 0.55 -15.94
CA GLY A 112 14.06 0.07 -16.60
C GLY A 112 15.01 -0.76 -15.71
N PHE A 113 14.78 -0.85 -14.40
CA PHE A 113 15.48 -1.79 -13.52
C PHE A 113 14.90 -3.23 -13.57
N LEU A 114 13.74 -3.43 -14.19
CA LEU A 114 13.13 -4.75 -14.31
C LEU A 114 13.78 -5.57 -15.43
N PRO A 115 13.98 -6.89 -15.25
CA PRO A 115 14.52 -7.76 -16.29
C PRO A 115 13.72 -7.68 -17.58
N GLY A 116 14.41 -7.57 -18.71
CA GLY A 116 13.79 -7.55 -20.04
C GLY A 116 13.10 -6.24 -20.43
N ARG A 117 13.26 -5.16 -19.66
CA ARG A 117 12.67 -3.85 -19.96
C ARG A 117 13.75 -2.82 -20.25
N THR A 118 13.64 -2.11 -21.37
CA THR A 118 14.49 -0.95 -21.65
C THR A 118 13.94 0.29 -20.94
N PRO A 119 14.80 1.13 -20.33
CA PRO A 119 14.37 2.40 -19.77
C PRO A 119 13.65 3.26 -20.82
N HIS A 120 12.48 3.78 -20.48
CA HIS A 120 11.69 4.67 -21.31
C HIS A 120 11.47 6.02 -20.59
N TYR A 121 12.17 7.05 -21.06
CA TYR A 121 12.06 8.42 -20.58
C TYR A 121 11.27 9.25 -21.60
N HIS A 122 10.30 10.04 -21.16
CA HIS A 122 9.45 10.87 -22.03
C HIS A 122 10.14 12.18 -22.47
N GLY A 123 11.45 12.14 -22.75
CA GLY A 123 12.25 13.35 -23.08
C GLY A 123 12.43 14.33 -21.91
N LEU A 124 11.88 14.03 -20.73
CA LEU A 124 12.06 14.75 -19.48
C LEU A 124 13.13 14.08 -18.61
N GLY A 125 13.75 14.87 -17.72
CA GLY A 125 14.59 14.30 -16.68
C GLY A 125 13.79 13.48 -15.65
N PRO A 126 14.46 12.61 -14.88
CA PRO A 126 13.82 11.74 -13.87
C PRO A 126 12.96 12.51 -12.85
N TYR A 127 13.46 13.63 -12.35
CA TYR A 127 12.77 14.46 -11.36
C TYR A 127 11.53 15.13 -11.96
N GLU A 128 11.68 15.73 -13.14
CA GLU A 128 10.60 16.38 -13.88
C GLU A 128 9.49 15.38 -14.21
N THR A 129 9.85 14.15 -14.56
CA THR A 129 8.89 13.06 -14.83
C THR A 129 8.02 12.76 -13.62
N VAL A 130 8.63 12.67 -12.43
CA VAL A 130 7.89 12.43 -11.17
C VAL A 130 6.95 13.60 -10.86
N VAL A 131 7.44 14.83 -10.98
CA VAL A 131 6.63 16.02 -10.71
C VAL A 131 5.47 16.12 -11.71
N SER A 132 5.67 15.79 -12.99
CA SER A 132 4.62 15.75 -14.00
C SER A 132 3.54 14.74 -13.63
N HIS A 133 3.93 13.50 -13.32
CA HIS A 133 2.97 12.45 -12.94
C HIS A 133 2.20 12.83 -11.68
N LEU A 134 2.87 13.34 -10.64
CA LEU A 134 2.18 13.81 -9.44
C LEU A 134 1.33 15.06 -9.68
N ARG A 135 1.41 15.76 -10.80
CA ARG A 135 0.51 16.88 -11.11
C ARG A 135 -0.66 16.45 -11.97
N GLU A 136 -0.40 15.58 -12.93
CA GLU A 136 -1.32 15.25 -14.02
C GLU A 136 -2.12 13.97 -13.74
N ASP A 137 -1.57 13.04 -12.96
CA ASP A 137 -2.26 11.81 -12.57
C ASP A 137 -2.91 11.96 -11.18
N PRO A 138 -4.25 12.15 -11.11
CA PRO A 138 -4.95 12.21 -9.84
C PRO A 138 -4.88 10.91 -9.05
N TRP A 139 -4.74 9.76 -9.72
CA TRP A 139 -4.66 8.46 -9.05
C TRP A 139 -3.32 8.27 -8.36
N ALA A 140 -2.22 8.59 -9.05
CA ALA A 140 -0.87 8.57 -8.47
C ALA A 140 -0.79 9.50 -7.24
N ARG A 141 -1.35 10.71 -7.33
CA ARG A 141 -1.42 11.63 -6.19
C ARG A 141 -2.18 11.02 -5.01
N ALA A 142 -3.38 10.50 -5.25
CA ALA A 142 -4.22 9.96 -4.20
C ALA A 142 -3.56 8.75 -3.53
N ALA A 143 -2.95 7.86 -4.32
CA ALA A 143 -2.23 6.70 -3.82
C ALA A 143 -1.06 7.10 -2.93
N ILE A 144 -0.11 7.92 -3.43
CA ILE A 144 1.06 8.34 -2.65
C ILE A 144 0.66 9.08 -1.37
N ALA A 145 -0.37 9.94 -1.44
CA ALA A 145 -0.87 10.66 -0.27
C ALA A 145 -1.45 9.70 0.78
N LEU A 146 -2.34 8.79 0.38
CA LEU A 146 -2.99 7.87 1.31
C LEU A 146 -2.03 6.80 1.85
N GLU A 147 -1.11 6.30 1.02
CA GLU A 147 -0.05 5.38 1.45
C GLU A 147 0.86 6.03 2.50
N SER A 148 1.25 7.29 2.28
CA SER A 148 2.08 8.05 3.23
C SER A 148 1.33 8.30 4.54
N VAL A 149 0.06 8.69 4.46
CA VAL A 149 -0.78 8.86 5.66
C VAL A 149 -0.92 7.55 6.41
N LEU A 150 -1.22 6.45 5.72
CA LEU A 150 -1.37 5.13 6.35
C LEU A 150 -0.07 4.69 7.03
N PHE A 151 1.07 4.87 6.37
CA PHE A 151 2.39 4.58 6.94
C PHE A 151 2.57 5.32 8.28
N VAL A 152 2.28 6.63 8.32
CA VAL A 152 2.39 7.43 9.53
C VAL A 152 1.43 6.96 10.62
N LEU A 153 0.16 6.70 10.28
CA LEU A 153 -0.84 6.21 11.24
C LEU A 153 -0.41 4.86 11.85
N LEU A 154 0.07 3.94 11.03
CA LEU A 154 0.58 2.64 11.48
C LEU A 154 1.83 2.79 12.35
N ALA A 155 2.75 3.70 12.02
CA ALA A 155 3.93 3.97 12.84
C ALA A 155 3.55 4.53 14.21
N VAL A 156 2.57 5.45 14.27
CA VAL A 156 2.05 6.00 15.53
C VAL A 156 1.35 4.92 16.35
N LEU A 157 0.47 4.11 15.74
CA LEU A 157 -0.20 2.98 16.40
C LEU A 157 0.82 1.97 16.93
N TYR A 158 1.80 1.60 16.11
CA TYR A 158 2.89 0.71 16.53
C TYR A 158 3.58 1.27 17.77
N ARG A 159 3.94 2.55 17.82
CA ARG A 159 4.61 3.14 18.98
C ARG A 159 3.74 3.22 20.24
N ARG A 160 2.44 3.50 20.09
CA ARG A 160 1.52 3.70 21.23
C ARG A 160 1.00 2.41 21.84
N GLU A 161 0.90 1.36 21.04
CA GLU A 161 0.43 0.04 21.46
C GLU A 161 1.60 -0.93 21.70
N SER A 162 2.83 -0.39 21.77
CA SER A 162 4.07 -1.12 22.01
C SER A 162 4.42 -1.29 23.48
#